data_AF-J8Q315-F1
#
_entry.id   AF-J8Q315-F1
#
_cell.length_a   1.000
_cell.length_b   1.000
_cell.length_c   1.000
_cell.angle_alpha   90.00
_cell.angle_beta   90.00
_cell.angle_gamma   90.00
#
_symmetry.space_group_name_H-M   'P 1'
#
loop_
_entity.id
_entity.type
_entity.pdbx_description
1 polymer ?
#
loop_
_entity_poly.entity_id
_entity_poly.type
_entity_poly.pdbx_seq_one_letter_code
_entity_poly.pdbx_strand_id
1 'polypeptide(L)'
;MVKNNFLKDLSALPEDVLIENERGITLLGYPLFSPKILLPPFDPPQFQRLNTENGSLIPLSKNTISNFIELYPIDLTTERIAGNGNSQLTKWFVLMDFKEKYDIDDQGWCYSWNFNNSRWKSKNGLVRRRVWVRLPTPSNALD
;
A
#
# COMPACT_ATOMS: atom_id res chain seq x y z
N MET A 1 5.08 -18.14 4.78
CA MET A 1 5.38 -16.72 4.51
C MET A 1 4.86 -16.41 3.10
N VAL A 2 3.93 -15.49 2.94
CA VAL A 2 3.35 -15.19 1.61
C VAL A 2 4.36 -14.36 0.83
N LYS A 3 4.84 -14.89 -0.32
CA LYS A 3 5.76 -14.17 -1.20
C LYS A 3 5.02 -13.07 -1.96
N ASN A 4 5.63 -11.90 -2.03
CA ASN A 4 5.09 -10.79 -2.80
C ASN A 4 5.26 -11.04 -4.31
N ASN A 5 4.19 -11.38 -5.00
CA ASN A 5 4.19 -11.51 -6.47
C ASN A 5 3.95 -10.17 -7.19
N PHE A 6 3.60 -9.13 -6.44
CA PHE A 6 3.23 -7.82 -6.95
C PHE A 6 4.45 -6.89 -7.01
N LEU A 7 5.11 -6.55 -5.91
CA LEU A 7 6.32 -5.73 -5.99
C LEU A 7 7.56 -6.63 -6.09
N LYS A 8 8.04 -6.86 -7.32
CA LYS A 8 9.19 -7.73 -7.59
C LYS A 8 10.54 -7.01 -7.54
N ASP A 9 10.56 -5.71 -7.82
CA ASP A 9 11.77 -4.90 -7.85
C ASP A 9 11.93 -4.13 -6.54
N LEU A 10 12.44 -4.83 -5.53
CA LEU A 10 12.54 -4.31 -4.16
C LEU A 10 13.59 -3.22 -4.03
N SER A 11 14.65 -3.23 -4.86
CA SER A 11 15.72 -2.24 -4.85
C SER A 11 15.27 -0.83 -5.22
N ALA A 12 14.18 -0.71 -5.98
CA ALA A 12 13.62 0.58 -6.38
C ALA A 12 12.63 1.15 -5.37
N LEU A 13 12.32 0.40 -4.30
CA LEU A 13 11.36 0.82 -3.28
C LEU A 13 12.06 1.49 -2.10
N PRO A 14 11.40 2.47 -1.46
CA PRO A 14 11.87 2.99 -0.19
C PRO A 14 11.77 1.93 0.91
N GLU A 15 12.41 2.20 2.04
CA GLU A 15 12.54 1.23 3.14
C GLU A 15 11.18 0.75 3.67
N ASP A 16 10.22 1.66 3.83
CA ASP A 16 8.89 1.31 4.32
C ASP A 16 7.85 1.36 3.21
N VAL A 17 7.31 0.18 2.94
CA VAL A 17 6.24 -0.02 1.96
C VAL A 17 5.11 -0.77 2.63
N LEU A 18 3.92 -0.24 2.46
CA LEU A 18 2.68 -0.85 2.92
C LEU A 18 1.76 -1.11 1.74
N ILE A 19 1.08 -2.25 1.81
CA ILE A 19 0.09 -2.69 0.83
C ILE A 19 -1.26 -2.71 1.51
N GLU A 20 -2.21 -2.00 0.92
CA GLU A 20 -3.62 -1.98 1.28
C GLU A 20 -4.42 -2.84 0.29
N ASN A 21 -5.27 -3.74 0.78
CA ASN A 21 -6.06 -4.69 -0.01
C ASN A 21 -7.55 -4.54 0.30
N GLU A 22 -8.38 -4.57 -0.72
CA GLU A 22 -9.84 -4.61 -0.59
C GLU A 22 -10.49 -5.52 -1.63
N ARG A 23 -11.69 -6.01 -1.31
CA ARG A 23 -12.53 -6.77 -2.23
C ARG A 23 -13.84 -6.01 -2.46
N GLY A 24 -14.42 -6.16 -3.64
CA GLY A 24 -15.60 -5.41 -4.03
C GLY A 24 -16.02 -5.64 -5.46
N ILE A 25 -16.78 -4.68 -5.98
CA ILE A 25 -17.22 -4.67 -7.37
C ILE A 25 -17.37 -3.23 -7.85
N THR A 26 -17.13 -3.00 -9.14
CA THR A 26 -17.54 -1.76 -9.79
C THR A 26 -18.95 -1.94 -10.36
N LEU A 27 -19.93 -1.23 -9.80
CA LEU A 27 -21.33 -1.26 -10.26
C LEU A 27 -21.67 0.06 -10.94
N LEU A 28 -22.05 0.02 -12.23
CA LEU A 28 -22.40 1.21 -13.01
C LEU A 28 -21.33 2.34 -12.95
N GLY A 29 -20.05 1.95 -12.91
CA GLY A 29 -18.92 2.89 -12.80
C GLY A 29 -18.53 3.27 -11.37
N TYR A 30 -19.34 2.95 -10.36
CA TYR A 30 -19.04 3.25 -8.96
C TYR A 30 -18.26 2.11 -8.30
N PRO A 31 -17.05 2.36 -7.76
CA PRO A 31 -16.27 1.34 -7.07
C PRO A 31 -16.82 1.11 -5.64
N LEU A 32 -17.49 -0.03 -5.44
CA LEU A 32 -17.99 -0.49 -4.15
C LEU A 32 -17.03 -1.53 -3.57
N PHE A 33 -15.96 -1.05 -2.94
CA PHE A 33 -14.93 -1.88 -2.34
C PHE A 33 -14.86 -1.66 -0.84
N SER A 34 -14.56 -2.73 -0.11
CA SER A 34 -14.44 -2.68 1.34
C SER A 34 -13.45 -3.74 1.83
N PRO A 35 -12.65 -3.43 2.87
CA PRO A 35 -11.80 -4.42 3.52
C PRO A 35 -12.63 -5.46 4.30
N LYS A 36 -13.88 -5.14 4.66
CA LYS A 36 -14.79 -6.04 5.39
C LYS A 36 -15.26 -7.24 4.54
N ILE A 37 -15.13 -7.15 3.21
CA ILE A 37 -15.55 -8.17 2.26
C ILE A 37 -14.38 -9.11 1.92
N LEU A 38 -13.17 -8.85 2.44
CA LEU A 38 -12.07 -9.80 2.32
C LEU A 38 -12.48 -11.13 2.95
N LEU A 39 -12.05 -12.22 2.33
CA LEU A 39 -12.39 -13.59 2.73
C LEU A 39 -11.15 -14.31 3.30
N PRO A 40 -10.75 -14.07 4.56
CA PRO A 40 -9.73 -14.88 5.22
C PRO A 40 -10.10 -16.38 5.24
N PRO A 41 -9.17 -17.31 5.03
CA PRO A 41 -7.73 -17.10 4.79
C PRO A 41 -7.34 -16.96 3.31
N PHE A 42 -8.30 -16.97 2.38
CA PHE A 42 -8.05 -16.96 0.94
C PHE A 42 -7.57 -15.60 0.43
N ASP A 43 -8.05 -14.53 1.06
CA ASP A 43 -7.62 -13.18 0.77
C ASP A 43 -6.46 -12.73 1.69
N PRO A 44 -5.56 -11.88 1.17
CA PRO A 44 -4.62 -11.17 2.03
C PRO A 44 -5.39 -10.26 3.01
N PRO A 45 -4.82 -10.00 4.19
CA PRO A 45 -5.40 -9.03 5.11
C PRO A 45 -5.36 -7.62 4.50
N GLN A 46 -6.20 -6.75 5.05
CA GLN A 46 -6.34 -5.37 4.57
C GLN A 46 -4.99 -4.66 4.49
N PHE A 47 -4.15 -4.75 5.52
CA PHE A 47 -2.86 -4.08 5.54
C PHE A 47 -1.72 -5.07 5.72
N GLN A 48 -0.73 -4.99 4.82
CA GLN A 48 0.48 -5.80 4.85
C GLN A 48 1.70 -4.91 4.65
N ARG A 49 2.67 -4.98 5.55
CA ARG A 49 3.98 -4.36 5.37
C ARG A 49 4.86 -5.27 4.52
N LEU A 50 5.51 -4.69 3.52
CA LEU A 50 6.54 -5.37 2.77
C LEU A 50 7.87 -5.19 3.48
N ASN A 51 8.51 -6.30 3.84
CA ASN A 51 9.91 -6.31 4.21
C ASN A 51 10.72 -6.28 2.92
N THR A 52 11.44 -5.18 2.68
CA THR A 52 12.23 -4.95 1.47
C THR A 52 13.51 -5.79 1.40
N GLU A 53 14.03 -6.26 2.54
CA GLU A 53 15.24 -7.09 2.61
C GLU A 53 15.00 -8.50 2.08
N ASN A 54 13.82 -9.09 2.37
CA ASN A 54 13.50 -10.47 2.04
C ASN A 54 12.25 -10.64 1.15
N GLY A 55 11.56 -9.55 0.81
CA GLY A 55 10.35 -9.55 -0.01
C GLY A 55 9.11 -10.17 0.65
N SER A 56 9.15 -10.41 1.96
CA SER A 56 8.04 -11.01 2.70
C SER A 56 6.96 -10.00 3.03
N LEU A 57 5.71 -10.46 3.04
CA LEU A 57 4.56 -9.66 3.46
C LEU A 57 4.18 -10.00 4.90
N ILE A 58 4.21 -9.00 5.76
CA ILE A 58 3.89 -9.09 7.18
C ILE A 58 2.51 -8.46 7.40
N PRO A 59 1.51 -9.20 7.89
CA PRO A 59 0.19 -8.64 8.18
C PRO A 59 0.29 -7.67 9.37
N LEU A 60 -0.22 -6.45 9.21
CA LEU A 60 -0.17 -5.44 10.29
C LEU A 60 -1.33 -5.53 11.27
N SER A 61 -2.45 -6.10 10.85
CA SER A 61 -3.61 -6.29 11.71
C SER A 61 -4.30 -7.60 11.41
N LYS A 62 -4.82 -8.24 12.46
CA LYS A 62 -5.75 -9.36 12.35
C LYS A 62 -7.21 -8.89 12.20
N ASN A 63 -7.49 -7.66 12.62
CA ASN A 63 -8.83 -7.05 12.58
C ASN A 63 -8.95 -6.10 11.39
N THR A 64 -10.18 -5.92 10.90
CA THR A 64 -10.46 -4.89 9.90
C THR A 64 -10.31 -3.52 10.53
N ILE A 65 -9.50 -2.68 9.91
CA ILE A 65 -9.21 -1.32 10.35
C ILE A 65 -10.02 -0.36 9.47
N SER A 66 -10.70 0.60 10.07
CA SER A 66 -11.60 1.48 9.35
C SER A 66 -10.85 2.49 8.48
N ASN A 67 -9.65 2.88 8.92
CA ASN A 67 -8.85 3.91 8.29
C ASN A 67 -7.36 3.62 8.46
N PHE A 68 -6.56 3.87 7.42
CA PHE A 68 -5.10 3.85 7.47
C PHE A 68 -4.52 4.65 8.65
N ILE A 69 -5.19 5.75 9.03
CA ILE A 69 -4.87 6.62 10.17
C ILE A 69 -4.85 5.88 11.50
N GLU A 70 -5.67 4.84 11.67
CA GLU A 70 -5.70 4.04 12.90
C GLU A 70 -4.43 3.17 13.04
N LEU A 71 -3.75 2.86 11.93
CA LEU A 71 -2.45 2.17 11.94
C LEU A 71 -1.28 3.13 12.15
N TYR A 72 -1.39 4.33 11.61
CA TYR A 72 -0.39 5.39 11.71
C TYR A 72 -1.10 6.70 12.01
N PRO A 73 -1.08 7.21 13.25
CA PRO A 73 -1.74 8.46 13.60
C PRO A 73 -1.26 9.61 12.70
N ILE A 74 -2.20 10.48 12.32
CA ILE A 74 -2.16 11.56 11.30
C ILE A 74 -0.99 12.55 11.39
N ASP A 75 -0.09 12.45 12.35
CA ASP A 75 1.20 13.14 12.23
C ASP A 75 2.01 12.46 11.11
N LEU A 76 1.64 12.86 9.89
CA LEU A 76 2.28 12.73 8.59
C LEU A 76 3.71 13.30 8.57
N THR A 77 4.19 13.70 9.74
CA THR A 77 5.53 14.06 10.15
C THR A 77 5.92 13.16 11.31
N THR A 78 6.24 11.91 11.01
CA THR A 78 6.90 11.08 12.02
C THR A 78 8.38 11.44 11.99
N GLU A 79 8.84 12.09 13.06
CA GLU A 79 10.26 12.32 13.31
C GLU A 79 10.98 10.98 13.42
N ARG A 80 11.72 10.60 12.39
CA ARG A 80 12.61 9.44 12.45
C ARG A 80 13.98 9.97 12.82
N ILE A 81 14.51 9.53 13.96
CA ILE A 81 15.91 9.78 14.30
C ILE A 81 16.76 9.03 13.28
N ALA A 82 17.34 9.74 12.32
CA ALA A 82 18.36 9.17 11.46
C ALA A 82 19.55 8.78 12.34
N GLY A 83 20.24 7.67 12.04
CA GLY A 83 21.36 7.14 12.82
C GLY A 83 22.54 8.11 13.04
N ASN A 84 22.48 9.32 12.48
CA ASN A 84 23.43 10.42 12.64
C ASN A 84 22.95 11.51 13.64
N GLY A 85 21.87 11.29 14.39
CA GLY A 85 21.35 12.26 15.38
C GLY A 85 20.47 13.38 14.79
N ASN A 86 20.21 13.37 13.48
CA ASN A 86 19.29 14.31 12.84
C ASN A 86 17.89 13.70 12.77
N SER A 87 16.89 14.39 13.31
CA SER A 87 15.49 14.04 13.12
C SER A 87 15.08 14.35 11.69
N GLN A 88 14.69 13.33 10.93
CA GLN A 88 14.17 13.48 9.58
C GLN A 88 12.65 13.30 9.63
N LEU A 89 11.93 14.35 9.23
CA LEU A 89 10.49 14.28 9.07
C LEU A 89 10.16 13.33 7.93
N THR A 90 9.29 12.36 8.18
CA THR A 90 8.85 11.40 7.17
C THR A 90 7.34 11.45 6.99
N LYS A 91 6.88 11.28 5.75
CA LYS A 91 5.46 11.29 5.38
C LYS A 91 5.11 10.07 4.53
N TRP A 92 3.86 9.62 4.66
CA TRP A 92 3.29 8.58 3.82
C TRP A 92 2.73 9.16 2.53
N PHE A 93 3.06 8.51 1.41
CA PHE A 93 2.61 8.85 0.07
C PHE A 93 2.01 7.62 -0.59
N VAL A 94 1.09 7.84 -1.52
CA VAL A 94 0.56 6.78 -2.38
C VAL A 94 1.49 6.63 -3.58
N LEU A 95 1.93 5.41 -3.86
CA LEU A 95 2.78 5.11 -5.00
C LEU A 95 1.91 5.05 -6.27
N MET A 96 2.01 6.09 -7.11
CA MET A 96 1.18 6.26 -8.32
C MET A 96 1.77 5.64 -9.58
N ASP A 97 3.08 5.36 -9.60
CA ASP A 97 3.74 4.65 -10.68
C ASP A 97 4.82 3.73 -10.09
N PHE A 98 4.90 2.52 -10.64
CA PHE A 98 5.95 1.56 -10.32
C PHE A 98 6.54 0.99 -11.62
N LYS A 99 7.47 1.76 -12.19
CA LYS A 99 8.20 1.39 -13.41
C LYS A 99 7.27 0.96 -14.55
N GLU A 100 6.15 1.66 -14.72
CA GLU A 100 5.16 1.40 -15.78
C GLU A 100 4.55 -0.02 -15.74
N LYS A 101 4.71 -0.76 -14.64
CA LYS A 101 4.21 -2.15 -14.54
C LYS A 101 2.73 -2.23 -14.17
N TYR A 102 2.20 -1.20 -13.53
CA TYR A 102 0.85 -1.18 -13.00
C TYR A 102 0.11 0.05 -13.49
N ASP A 103 -1.04 -0.18 -14.10
CA ASP A 103 -1.98 0.90 -14.39
C ASP A 103 -2.71 1.22 -13.09
N ILE A 104 -2.52 2.44 -12.59
CA ILE A 104 -3.09 2.91 -11.34
C ILE A 104 -4.19 3.94 -11.66
N ASP A 105 -5.29 3.92 -10.90
CA ASP A 105 -6.32 4.96 -11.02
C ASP A 105 -5.88 6.30 -10.40
N ASP A 106 -6.74 7.32 -10.50
CA ASP A 106 -6.51 8.67 -9.97
C ASP A 106 -6.41 8.72 -8.44
N GLN A 107 -6.82 7.65 -7.76
CA GLN A 107 -6.79 7.49 -6.31
C GLN A 107 -5.71 6.51 -5.85
N GLY A 108 -4.85 6.01 -6.73
CA GLY A 108 -3.76 5.11 -6.37
C GLY A 108 -4.14 3.62 -6.29
N TRP A 109 -5.33 3.23 -6.72
CA TRP A 109 -5.75 1.83 -6.74
C TRP A 109 -5.41 1.13 -8.04
N CYS A 110 -4.98 -0.12 -7.89
CA CYS A 110 -4.84 -1.09 -8.95
C CYS A 110 -5.91 -2.17 -8.78
N TYR A 111 -6.53 -2.64 -9.85
CA TYR A 111 -7.64 -3.60 -9.86
C TYR A 111 -7.24 -4.92 -10.52
N SER A 112 -7.84 -6.01 -10.04
CA SER A 112 -7.70 -7.35 -10.60
C SER A 112 -8.94 -8.20 -10.27
N TRP A 113 -9.08 -9.35 -10.94
CA TRP A 113 -10.10 -10.35 -10.62
C TRP A 113 -9.73 -11.19 -9.38
N ASN A 114 -8.43 -11.32 -9.08
CA ASN A 114 -7.93 -12.02 -7.90
C ASN A 114 -6.58 -11.43 -7.44
N PHE A 115 -6.22 -11.65 -6.17
CA PHE A 115 -4.99 -11.12 -5.57
C PHE A 115 -3.69 -11.78 -6.06
N ASN A 116 -3.78 -12.96 -6.66
CA ASN A 116 -2.64 -13.71 -7.18
C ASN A 116 -2.38 -13.46 -8.68
N ASN A 117 -3.08 -12.50 -9.28
CA ASN A 117 -2.92 -12.18 -10.68
C ASN A 117 -1.60 -11.42 -10.87
N SER A 118 -0.91 -11.72 -11.97
CA SER A 118 0.28 -10.98 -12.38
C SER A 118 -0.08 -9.63 -13.02
N ARG A 119 -1.28 -9.50 -13.59
CA ARG A 119 -1.73 -8.30 -14.29
C ARG A 119 -2.75 -7.53 -13.47
N TRP A 120 -2.41 -6.28 -13.18
CA TRP A 120 -3.28 -5.32 -12.51
C TRP A 120 -3.56 -4.15 -13.45
N LYS A 121 -4.74 -3.54 -13.34
CA LYS A 121 -5.23 -2.50 -14.24
C LYS A 121 -5.78 -1.31 -13.45
N SER A 122 -5.95 -0.15 -14.07
CA SER A 122 -6.52 1.05 -13.44
C SER A 122 -8.04 1.00 -13.29
N LYS A 123 -8.70 -0.04 -13.82
CA LYS A 123 -10.15 -0.22 -13.73
C LYS A 123 -10.55 -1.69 -13.87
N ASN A 124 -11.76 -1.97 -13.41
CA ASN A 124 -12.44 -3.27 -13.45
C ASN A 124 -11.73 -4.36 -12.65
N GLY A 125 -12.47 -5.00 -11.75
CA GLY A 125 -11.97 -6.12 -10.96
C GLY A 125 -12.90 -6.43 -9.79
N LEU A 126 -12.59 -7.52 -9.10
CA LEU A 126 -13.23 -7.89 -7.84
C LEU A 126 -12.33 -7.61 -6.63
N VAL A 127 -11.05 -7.36 -6.87
CA VAL A 127 -10.09 -6.99 -5.84
C VAL A 127 -9.34 -5.74 -6.28
N ARG A 128 -8.93 -4.94 -5.29
CA ARG A 128 -8.06 -3.80 -5.52
C ARG A 128 -6.95 -3.73 -4.49
N ARG A 129 -5.86 -3.08 -4.89
CA ARG A 129 -4.66 -2.92 -4.09
C ARG A 129 -4.13 -1.50 -4.24
N ARG A 130 -3.71 -0.89 -3.14
CA ARG A 130 -3.02 0.39 -3.10
C ARG A 130 -1.70 0.24 -2.37
N VAL A 131 -0.67 0.91 -2.84
CA VAL A 131 0.66 0.89 -2.23
C VAL A 131 0.94 2.23 -1.60
N TRP A 132 1.34 2.19 -0.34
CA TRP A 132 1.79 3.34 0.42
C TRP A 132 3.29 3.21 0.64
N VAL A 133 3.99 4.32 0.47
CA VAL A 133 5.44 4.41 0.66
C VAL A 133 5.76 5.55 1.61
N ARG A 134 6.74 5.33 2.48
CA ARG A 134 7.21 6.39 3.38
C ARG A 134 8.46 7.03 2.80
N LEU A 135 8.42 8.35 2.63
CA LEU A 135 9.54 9.13 2.12
C LEU A 135 9.93 10.23 3.10
N PRO A 136 11.20 10.63 3.11
CA PRO A 136 11.65 11.78 3.88
C PRO A 136 11.14 13.08 3.26
N THR A 137 10.63 13.98 4.09
CA THR A 137 10.28 15.34 3.70
C THR A 137 11.54 16.21 3.82
N PRO A 138 11.96 16.92 2.76
CA PRO A 138 13.06 17.87 2.88
C PRO A 138 12.64 18.99 3.83
N SER A 139 13.56 19.41 4.71
CA SER A 139 13.33 20.43 5.75
C SER A 139 13.05 21.85 5.22
N ASN A 140 13.06 22.06 3.90
CA ASN A 140 12.96 23.38 3.25
C ASN A 140 11.76 23.45 2.30
N ALA A 141 10.55 23.19 2.78
CA ALA A 141 9.36 23.69 2.11
C ALA A 141 9.19 25.15 2.52
N LEU A 142 9.60 26.07 1.65
CA LEU A 142 9.28 27.50 1.78
C LEU A 142 7.76 27.66 1.71
N ASP A 143 7.21 28.34 2.72
CA ASP A 143 5.85 28.87 2.75
C ASP A 143 5.57 29.82 1.57
#